data_AF-A0A6M3IUT0-F1
#
_entry.id   AF-A0A6M3IUT0-F1
#
_cell.length_a   1.000
_cell.length_b   1.000
_cell.length_c   1.000
_cell.angle_alpha   90.00
_cell.angle_beta   90.00
_cell.angle_gamma   90.00
#
_symmetry.space_group_name_H-M   'P 1'
#
loop_
_entity.id
_entity.type
_entity.pdbx_description
1 polymer ?
#
loop_
_entity_poly.entity_id
_entity_poly.type
_entity_poly.pdbx_seq_one_letter_code
_entity_poly.pdbx_strand_id
1 'polypeptide(L)'
;MCYSNLRTVEWTGGGDPTLHPEINEIIEQADAFGLEQGMITNGVALTKNVTKESLAMLKWLRISINSLEYIDEINIPKIKGTLGFSYVINEKTDWSKSRIQDYVDKHKPAYVRIVPNCLATFDEHKINNENYSELIEKMGPPYFYQRKEFEQPKHCWWGYLKPFAHHDGWVYPCSSVVLNSGADGKFHEHFRWVKIEDLYKLYYDEMEPFPTNQCDHCVFKRQNDQVDSLLNPTGMENFV
;
A
#
# COMPACT_ATOMS: atom_id res chain seq x y z
N MET A 1 29.42 -6.27 0.36
CA MET A 1 28.28 -7.16 0.04
C MET A 1 27.11 -6.69 0.87
N CYS A 2 26.06 -6.14 0.25
CA CYS A 2 24.81 -5.84 0.96
C CYS A 2 24.06 -7.16 1.14
N TYR A 3 23.87 -7.56 2.39
CA TYR A 3 23.32 -8.85 2.80
C TYR A 3 21.81 -8.78 3.12
N SER A 4 21.11 -7.70 2.74
CA SER A 4 19.64 -7.74 2.71
C SER A 4 19.18 -8.34 1.38
N ASN A 5 18.47 -9.46 1.43
CA ASN A 5 17.78 -10.05 0.28
C ASN A 5 16.56 -9.19 -0.16
N LEU A 6 16.64 -7.86 -0.01
CA LEU A 6 15.59 -6.96 -0.46
C LEU A 6 15.46 -7.09 -1.97
N ARG A 7 14.25 -7.44 -2.42
CA ARG A 7 13.98 -7.68 -3.85
C ARG A 7 13.20 -6.54 -4.47
N THR A 8 12.34 -5.88 -3.69
CA THR A 8 11.34 -4.97 -4.23
C THR A 8 11.16 -3.72 -3.35
N VAL A 9 10.76 -2.62 -3.99
CA VAL A 9 10.40 -1.37 -3.33
C VAL A 9 9.11 -0.80 -3.92
N GLU A 10 8.25 -0.28 -3.04
CA GLU A 10 7.02 0.40 -3.41
C GLU A 10 7.12 1.88 -3.01
N TRP A 11 7.14 2.78 -4.00
CA TRP A 11 7.11 4.22 -3.80
C TRP A 11 5.68 4.69 -3.53
N THR A 12 5.45 5.26 -2.35
CA THR A 12 4.12 5.68 -1.85
C THR A 12 4.31 6.69 -0.70
N GLY A 13 3.24 7.11 -0.01
CA GLY A 13 3.38 7.64 1.35
C GLY A 13 2.23 8.50 1.87
N GLY A 14 2.49 9.23 2.97
CA GLY A 14 1.59 10.22 3.59
C GLY A 14 1.42 11.53 2.79
N GLY A 15 1.56 11.42 1.47
CA GLY A 15 1.62 12.45 0.45
C GLY A 15 1.78 11.77 -0.92
N ASP A 16 2.19 12.50 -1.96
CA ASP A 16 2.44 11.91 -3.28
C ASP A 16 3.96 11.78 -3.56
N PRO A 17 4.48 10.60 -3.93
CA PRO A 17 5.92 10.41 -4.14
C PRO A 17 6.47 11.23 -5.30
N THR A 18 5.64 11.61 -6.27
CA THR A 18 6.07 12.45 -7.40
C THR A 18 6.46 13.87 -6.98
N LEU A 19 6.16 14.27 -5.75
CA LEU A 19 6.56 15.56 -5.19
C LEU A 19 7.93 15.54 -4.50
N HIS A 20 8.55 14.37 -4.35
CA HIS A 20 9.91 14.30 -3.81
C HIS A 20 10.90 14.93 -4.81
N PRO A 21 11.71 15.93 -4.42
CA PRO A 21 12.63 16.61 -5.34
C PRO A 21 13.58 15.66 -6.07
N GLU A 22 13.99 14.58 -5.41
CA GLU A 22 14.95 13.59 -5.91
C GLU A 22 14.28 12.29 -6.40
N ILE A 23 12.99 12.32 -6.77
CA ILE A 23 12.25 11.09 -7.12
C ILE A 23 12.90 10.30 -8.27
N ASN A 24 13.48 10.99 -9.26
CA ASN A 24 14.13 10.33 -10.39
C ASN A 24 15.46 9.68 -9.95
N GLU A 25 16.31 10.39 -9.20
CA GLU A 25 17.56 9.81 -8.68
C GLU A 25 17.28 8.60 -7.79
N ILE A 26 16.23 8.65 -6.96
CA ILE A 26 15.86 7.53 -6.08
C ILE A 26 15.45 6.29 -6.89
N ILE A 27 14.65 6.47 -7.95
CA ILE A 27 14.24 5.36 -8.84
C ILE A 27 15.46 4.78 -9.57
N GLU A 28 16.33 5.64 -10.10
CA GLU A 28 17.55 5.23 -10.80
C GLU A 28 18.52 4.47 -9.89
N GLN A 29 18.70 4.92 -8.64
CA GLN A 29 19.52 4.22 -7.66
C GLN A 29 18.93 2.86 -7.30
N ALA A 30 17.62 2.77 -7.08
CA ALA A 30 16.97 1.49 -6.79
C ALA A 30 17.10 0.49 -7.96
N ASP A 31 17.02 0.97 -9.20
CA ASP A 31 17.26 0.16 -10.40
C ASP A 31 18.71 -0.32 -10.48
N ALA A 32 19.68 0.56 -10.18
CA ALA A 32 21.10 0.22 -10.12
C ALA A 32 21.41 -0.82 -9.03
N PHE A 33 20.64 -0.84 -7.94
CA PHE A 33 20.70 -1.90 -6.92
C PHE A 33 19.99 -3.20 -7.33
N GLY A 34 19.34 -3.24 -8.49
CA GLY A 34 18.62 -4.40 -9.00
C GLY A 34 17.27 -4.64 -8.33
N LEU A 35 16.68 -3.62 -7.68
CA LEU A 35 15.38 -3.74 -7.03
C LEU A 35 14.26 -3.65 -8.06
N GLU A 36 13.24 -4.51 -7.93
CA GLU A 36 11.99 -4.34 -8.66
C GLU A 36 11.14 -3.25 -8.02
N GLN A 37 10.62 -2.34 -8.84
CA GLN A 37 10.01 -1.11 -8.33
C GLN A 37 8.54 -1.00 -8.73
N GLY A 38 7.74 -0.52 -7.79
CA GLY A 38 6.36 -0.13 -8.01
C GLY A 38 6.08 1.26 -7.49
N MET A 39 5.09 1.96 -8.04
CA MET A 39 4.70 3.28 -7.56
C MET A 39 3.19 3.42 -7.42
N ILE A 40 2.77 4.03 -6.32
CA ILE A 40 1.41 4.51 -6.11
C ILE A 40 1.45 6.04 -6.12
N THR A 41 0.66 6.66 -6.98
CA THR A 41 0.57 8.12 -7.09
C THR A 41 -0.87 8.53 -7.40
N ASN A 42 -1.24 9.75 -7.08
CA ASN A 42 -2.47 10.41 -7.51
C ASN A 42 -2.41 10.86 -8.99
N GLY A 43 -1.22 10.80 -9.61
CA GLY A 43 -1.01 11.07 -11.03
C GLY A 43 -0.89 12.54 -11.41
N VAL A 44 -1.24 13.48 -10.51
CA VAL A 44 -1.35 14.93 -10.81
C VAL A 44 -0.03 15.52 -11.29
N ALA A 45 1.08 15.17 -10.62
CA ALA A 45 2.42 15.68 -10.95
C ALA A 45 3.30 14.65 -11.67
N LEU A 46 2.72 13.52 -12.10
CA LEU A 46 3.46 12.37 -12.62
C LEU A 46 4.38 12.74 -13.80
N THR A 47 3.81 13.26 -14.90
CA THR A 47 4.59 13.60 -16.09
C THR A 47 5.37 14.89 -15.98
N LYS A 48 5.06 15.70 -14.95
CA LYS A 48 5.79 16.92 -14.66
C LYS A 48 7.11 16.61 -13.95
N ASN A 49 7.08 15.67 -13.01
CA ASN A 49 8.19 15.45 -12.08
C ASN A 49 8.91 14.12 -12.28
N VAL A 50 8.29 13.12 -12.91
CA VAL A 50 8.93 11.82 -13.16
C VAL A 50 9.24 11.69 -14.65
N THR A 51 10.51 11.42 -14.95
CA THR A 51 11.01 11.26 -16.33
C THR A 51 10.48 9.99 -16.98
N LYS A 52 10.53 9.91 -18.31
CA LYS A 52 10.13 8.69 -19.04
C LYS A 52 11.08 7.55 -18.74
N GLU A 53 12.35 7.87 -18.52
CA GLU A 53 13.43 6.96 -18.17
C GLU A 53 13.16 6.29 -16.82
N SER A 54 12.88 7.07 -15.78
CA SER A 54 12.52 6.55 -14.45
C SER A 54 11.21 5.75 -14.49
N LEU A 55 10.20 6.21 -15.23
CA LEU A 55 8.95 5.44 -15.40
C LEU A 55 9.16 4.08 -16.09
N ALA A 56 10.17 3.95 -16.95
CA ALA A 56 10.47 2.70 -17.65
C ALA A 56 11.12 1.64 -16.74
N MET A 57 11.63 2.04 -15.57
CA MET A 57 12.21 1.15 -14.54
C MET A 57 11.14 0.53 -13.63
N LEU A 58 9.92 1.10 -13.62
CA LEU A 58 8.83 0.59 -12.80
C LEU A 58 8.22 -0.69 -13.41
N LYS A 59 8.12 -1.74 -12.59
CA LYS A 59 7.37 -2.98 -12.91
C LYS A 59 5.87 -2.75 -12.92
N TRP A 60 5.38 -1.82 -12.12
CA TRP A 60 3.99 -1.44 -12.10
C TRP A 60 3.79 0.00 -11.61
N LEU A 61 2.71 0.61 -12.07
CA LEU A 61 2.26 1.94 -11.67
C LEU A 61 0.78 1.85 -11.31
N ARG A 62 0.42 2.31 -10.11
CA ARG A 62 -0.98 2.42 -9.69
C ARG A 62 -1.38 3.88 -9.51
N ILE A 63 -2.38 4.32 -10.26
CA ILE A 63 -2.94 5.67 -10.14
C ILE A 63 -4.15 5.66 -9.20
N SER A 64 -4.12 6.50 -8.17
CA SER A 64 -5.26 6.78 -7.30
C SER A 64 -6.20 7.74 -8.03
N ILE A 65 -7.16 7.19 -8.76
CA ILE A 65 -7.96 7.92 -9.75
C ILE A 65 -9.06 8.79 -9.13
N ASN A 66 -9.23 8.77 -7.79
CA ASN A 66 -10.05 9.76 -7.07
C ASN A 66 -9.63 11.20 -7.37
N SER A 67 -8.40 11.45 -7.84
CA SER A 67 -7.99 12.78 -8.27
C SER A 67 -8.88 13.39 -9.35
N LEU A 68 -9.49 12.57 -10.21
CA LEU A 68 -10.45 13.04 -11.21
C LEU A 68 -11.74 13.63 -10.62
N GLU A 69 -11.95 13.59 -9.31
CA GLU A 69 -13.06 14.30 -8.68
C GLU A 69 -12.78 15.80 -8.52
N TYR A 70 -11.51 16.22 -8.55
CA TYR A 70 -11.09 17.61 -8.27
C TYR A 70 -10.06 18.18 -9.26
N ILE A 71 -9.58 17.41 -10.24
CA ILE A 71 -8.78 17.89 -11.38
C ILE A 71 -9.37 17.42 -12.70
N ASP A 72 -9.15 18.16 -13.79
CA ASP A 72 -9.78 17.85 -15.09
C ASP A 72 -9.14 16.67 -15.83
N GLU A 73 -7.82 16.53 -15.77
CA GLU A 73 -7.12 15.47 -16.49
C GLU A 73 -5.87 15.02 -15.76
N ILE A 74 -5.61 13.72 -15.77
CA ILE A 74 -4.35 13.10 -15.39
C ILE A 74 -3.66 12.63 -16.66
N ASN A 75 -2.46 13.13 -16.92
CA ASN A 75 -1.65 12.63 -18.02
C ASN A 75 -0.96 11.33 -17.59
N ILE A 76 -1.41 10.19 -18.14
CA ILE A 76 -0.84 8.88 -17.85
C ILE A 76 -0.02 8.41 -19.06
N PRO A 77 1.32 8.41 -18.96
CA PRO A 77 2.17 7.93 -20.03
C PRO A 77 2.06 6.41 -20.17
N LYS A 78 2.37 5.90 -21.35
CA LYS A 78 2.51 4.45 -21.55
C LYS A 78 3.72 3.95 -20.78
N ILE A 79 3.51 3.00 -19.88
CA ILE A 79 4.58 2.32 -19.14
C ILE A 79 4.84 0.93 -19.72
N LYS A 80 6.04 0.38 -19.48
CA LYS A 80 6.37 -1.01 -19.84
C LYS A 80 5.72 -2.03 -18.90
N GLY A 81 5.57 -1.65 -17.64
CA GLY A 81 5.00 -2.48 -16.58
C GLY A 81 3.48 -2.53 -16.56
N THR A 82 2.94 -3.07 -15.47
CA THR A 82 1.49 -3.16 -15.24
C THR A 82 0.93 -1.82 -14.79
N LEU A 83 -0.04 -1.28 -15.55
CA LEU A 83 -0.84 -0.14 -15.11
C LEU A 83 -2.07 -0.64 -14.35
N GLY A 84 -2.32 -0.10 -13.17
CA GLY A 84 -3.56 -0.30 -12.42
C GLY A 84 -4.14 1.01 -11.93
N PHE A 85 -5.44 1.02 -11.64
CA PHE A 85 -6.08 2.13 -10.94
C PHE A 85 -6.52 1.71 -9.55
N SER A 86 -6.62 2.67 -8.63
CA SER A 86 -7.37 2.50 -7.40
C SER A 86 -8.33 3.65 -7.16
N TYR A 87 -9.48 3.32 -6.60
CA TYR A 87 -10.51 4.29 -6.25
C TYR A 87 -11.10 3.97 -4.87
N VAL A 88 -11.17 4.97 -4.00
CA VAL A 88 -11.84 4.91 -2.71
C VAL A 88 -13.31 5.23 -2.92
N ILE A 89 -14.18 4.25 -2.69
CA ILE A 89 -15.63 4.43 -2.75
C ILE A 89 -16.16 4.88 -1.38
N ASN A 90 -17.15 5.76 -1.40
CA ASN A 90 -17.88 6.24 -0.22
C ASN A 90 -19.35 6.53 -0.58
N GLU A 91 -20.13 6.94 0.41
CA GLU A 91 -21.56 7.24 0.28
C GLU A 91 -21.87 8.40 -0.67
N LYS A 92 -20.88 9.25 -0.97
CA LYS A 92 -21.00 10.39 -1.89
C LYS A 92 -20.52 10.06 -3.31
N THR A 93 -20.01 8.85 -3.54
CA THR A 93 -19.55 8.42 -4.85
C THR A 93 -20.71 8.37 -5.83
N ASP A 94 -20.65 9.23 -6.85
CA ASP A 94 -21.59 9.25 -7.96
C ASP A 94 -20.93 8.67 -9.22
N TRP A 95 -21.15 7.38 -9.45
CA TRP A 95 -20.58 6.66 -10.60
C TRP A 95 -20.95 7.27 -11.94
N SER A 96 -22.14 7.86 -12.06
CA SER A 96 -22.61 8.48 -13.30
C SER A 96 -21.81 9.71 -13.70
N LYS A 97 -21.16 10.36 -12.72
CA LYS A 97 -20.27 11.51 -12.91
C LYS A 97 -18.80 11.13 -12.85
N SER A 98 -18.49 9.90 -12.45
CA SER A 98 -17.12 9.42 -12.38
C SER A 98 -16.54 9.29 -13.79
N ARG A 99 -15.32 9.83 -13.99
CA ARG A 99 -14.57 9.68 -15.26
C ARG A 99 -13.72 8.41 -15.29
N ILE A 100 -13.94 7.51 -14.34
CA ILE A 100 -13.14 6.30 -14.18
C ILE A 100 -13.30 5.42 -15.42
N GLN A 101 -14.53 5.25 -15.91
CA GLN A 101 -14.80 4.43 -17.09
C GLN A 101 -14.10 4.99 -18.34
N ASP A 102 -14.13 6.31 -18.54
CA ASP A 102 -13.42 6.96 -19.66
C ASP A 102 -11.92 6.65 -19.63
N TYR A 103 -11.31 6.68 -18.44
CA TYR A 103 -9.89 6.36 -18.26
C TYR A 103 -9.60 4.87 -18.40
N VAL A 104 -10.50 4.00 -17.95
CA VAL A 104 -10.42 2.57 -18.18
C VAL A 104 -10.45 2.29 -19.68
N ASP A 105 -11.32 2.95 -20.42
CA ASP A 105 -11.43 2.78 -21.86
C ASP A 105 -10.24 3.36 -22.64
N LYS A 106 -9.74 4.52 -22.23
CA LYS A 106 -8.58 5.18 -22.84
C LYS A 106 -7.27 4.44 -22.57
N HIS A 107 -7.04 4.01 -21.33
CA HIS A 107 -5.74 3.50 -20.89
C HIS A 107 -5.68 1.98 -20.74
N LYS A 108 -6.83 1.28 -20.75
CA LYS A 108 -6.94 -0.18 -20.64
C LYS A 108 -6.06 -0.73 -19.50
N PRO A 109 -6.24 -0.27 -18.25
CA PRO A 109 -5.46 -0.75 -17.12
C PRO A 109 -5.70 -2.25 -16.91
N ALA A 110 -4.71 -2.95 -16.36
CA ALA A 110 -4.81 -4.36 -16.05
C ALA A 110 -5.86 -4.65 -14.96
N TYR A 111 -6.08 -3.69 -14.05
CA TYR A 111 -7.08 -3.78 -13.00
C TYR A 111 -7.53 -2.40 -12.52
N VAL A 112 -8.73 -2.36 -11.93
CA VAL A 112 -9.23 -1.22 -11.15
C VAL A 112 -9.61 -1.72 -9.77
N ARG A 113 -8.83 -1.32 -8.76
CA ARG A 113 -9.01 -1.72 -7.37
C ARG A 113 -9.91 -0.73 -6.64
N ILE A 114 -11.11 -1.16 -6.30
CA ILE A 114 -12.03 -0.37 -5.48
C ILE A 114 -11.84 -0.74 -4.02
N VAL A 115 -11.74 0.26 -3.14
CA VAL A 115 -11.57 0.07 -1.68
C VAL A 115 -12.56 0.94 -0.92
N PRO A 116 -13.08 0.52 0.25
CA PRO A 116 -13.91 1.38 1.07
C PRO A 116 -13.09 2.53 1.68
N ASN A 117 -13.80 3.58 2.11
CA ASN A 117 -13.22 4.62 2.96
C ASN A 117 -12.66 4.01 4.25
N CYS A 118 -11.33 3.95 4.37
CA CYS A 118 -10.62 3.32 5.48
C CYS A 118 -10.85 4.00 6.84
N LEU A 119 -11.45 5.19 6.88
CA LEU A 119 -11.75 5.96 8.10
C LEU A 119 -13.16 5.72 8.65
N ALA A 120 -13.97 4.88 8.00
CA ALA A 120 -15.28 4.50 8.51
C ALA A 120 -15.17 3.70 9.83
N THR A 121 -16.26 3.66 10.60
CA THR A 121 -16.35 2.82 11.81
C THR A 121 -16.38 1.33 11.46
N PHE A 122 -16.12 0.44 12.42
CA PHE A 122 -16.17 -1.02 12.20
C PHE A 122 -17.50 -1.51 11.62
N ASP A 123 -18.62 -1.02 12.16
CA ASP A 123 -19.96 -1.40 11.69
C ASP A 123 -20.23 -0.89 10.27
N GLU A 124 -19.82 0.35 9.97
CA GLU A 124 -19.89 0.89 8.62
C GLU A 124 -19.02 0.12 7.64
N HIS A 125 -17.81 -0.29 8.04
CA HIS A 125 -16.93 -1.10 7.21
C HIS A 125 -17.56 -2.42 6.83
N LYS A 126 -18.21 -3.12 7.77
CA LYS A 126 -18.89 -4.37 7.48
C LYS A 126 -19.98 -4.18 6.43
N ILE A 127 -20.86 -3.20 6.64
CA ILE A 127 -21.97 -2.88 5.72
C ILE A 127 -21.43 -2.44 4.35
N ASN A 128 -20.41 -1.56 4.33
CA ASN A 128 -19.78 -1.06 3.12
C ASN A 128 -19.08 -2.19 2.35
N ASN A 129 -18.40 -3.11 3.05
CA ASN A 129 -17.75 -4.26 2.42
C ASN A 129 -18.76 -5.15 1.73
N GLU A 130 -19.92 -5.41 2.35
CA GLU A 130 -21.00 -6.20 1.75
C GLU A 130 -21.57 -5.46 0.52
N ASN A 131 -22.13 -4.27 0.73
CA ASN A 131 -22.82 -3.50 -0.32
C ASN A 131 -21.92 -3.19 -1.53
N TYR A 132 -20.69 -2.73 -1.29
CA TYR A 132 -19.79 -2.35 -2.37
C TYR A 132 -19.17 -3.56 -3.04
N SER A 133 -18.95 -4.68 -2.35
CA SER A 133 -18.50 -5.91 -3.01
C SER A 133 -19.50 -6.36 -4.08
N GLU A 134 -20.79 -6.44 -3.75
CA GLU A 134 -21.83 -6.83 -4.70
C GLU A 134 -21.96 -5.85 -5.87
N LEU A 135 -21.84 -4.54 -5.60
CA LEU A 135 -21.89 -3.51 -6.64
C LEU A 135 -20.75 -3.67 -7.64
N ILE A 136 -19.51 -3.80 -7.14
CA ILE A 136 -18.32 -3.87 -7.99
C ILE A 136 -18.22 -5.22 -8.71
N GLU A 137 -18.67 -6.32 -8.10
CA GLU A 137 -18.77 -7.62 -8.77
C GLU A 137 -19.68 -7.54 -10.00
N LYS A 138 -20.81 -6.81 -9.92
CA LYS A 138 -21.72 -6.58 -11.05
C LYS A 138 -21.11 -5.74 -12.17
N MET A 139 -20.13 -4.88 -11.87
CA MET A 139 -19.42 -4.10 -12.90
C MET A 139 -18.50 -4.99 -13.75
N GLY A 140 -18.03 -6.12 -13.19
CA GLY A 140 -17.15 -7.06 -13.88
C GLY A 140 -15.74 -6.50 -14.16
N PRO A 141 -14.89 -7.26 -14.88
CA PRO A 141 -13.53 -6.85 -15.18
C PRO A 141 -13.47 -5.52 -15.97
N PRO A 142 -12.44 -4.68 -15.73
CA PRO A 142 -11.25 -4.93 -14.89
C PRO A 142 -11.43 -4.58 -13.41
N TYR A 143 -12.66 -4.33 -12.95
CA TYR A 143 -12.93 -3.89 -11.58
C TYR A 143 -12.90 -5.07 -10.61
N PHE A 144 -12.34 -4.82 -9.41
CA PHE A 144 -12.50 -5.71 -8.27
C PHE A 144 -12.56 -4.93 -6.97
N TYR A 145 -13.29 -5.46 -6.00
CA TYR A 145 -13.41 -4.87 -4.68
C TYR A 145 -12.39 -5.52 -3.73
N GLN A 146 -11.56 -4.70 -3.09
CA GLN A 146 -10.68 -5.16 -2.01
C GLN A 146 -11.32 -4.79 -0.67
N ARG A 147 -11.88 -5.82 -0.01
CA ARG A 147 -12.42 -5.71 1.35
C ARG A 147 -11.36 -5.22 2.34
N LYS A 148 -11.83 -4.45 3.34
CA LYS A 148 -11.04 -4.03 4.49
C LYS A 148 -11.68 -4.56 5.76
N GLU A 149 -11.10 -5.64 6.26
CA GLU A 149 -11.49 -6.25 7.53
C GLU A 149 -10.39 -5.92 8.54
N PHE A 150 -10.80 -5.34 9.67
CA PHE A 150 -9.91 -4.88 10.71
C PHE A 150 -9.98 -5.83 11.89
N GLU A 151 -8.85 -6.43 12.24
CA GLU A 151 -8.76 -7.33 13.37
C GLU A 151 -7.32 -7.36 13.88
N GLN A 152 -7.12 -7.27 15.19
CA GLN A 152 -5.80 -7.26 15.80
C GLN A 152 -5.18 -8.67 15.78
N PRO A 153 -3.96 -8.86 15.23
CA PRO A 153 -3.26 -10.14 15.33
C PRO A 153 -2.70 -10.35 16.74
N LYS A 154 -2.45 -11.61 17.10
CA LYS A 154 -1.77 -11.95 18.37
C LYS A 154 -0.33 -11.43 18.37
N HIS A 155 0.41 -11.66 17.29
CA HIS A 155 1.76 -11.17 17.06
C HIS A 155 1.86 -10.49 15.69
N CYS A 156 2.55 -9.36 15.61
CA CYS A 156 2.76 -8.66 14.34
C CYS A 156 4.19 -8.87 13.83
N TRP A 157 4.31 -9.63 12.75
CA TRP A 157 5.55 -9.93 12.05
C TRP A 157 5.70 -9.13 10.74
N TRP A 158 4.69 -8.34 10.40
CA TRP A 158 4.58 -7.65 9.11
C TRP A 158 5.77 -6.74 8.78
N GLY A 159 6.37 -6.11 9.80
CA GLY A 159 7.54 -5.24 9.64
C GLY A 159 8.74 -5.94 9.01
N TYR A 160 8.90 -7.25 9.20
CA TYR A 160 10.00 -8.00 8.58
C TYR A 160 9.76 -8.31 7.10
N LEU A 161 8.50 -8.31 6.65
CA LEU A 161 8.13 -8.59 5.26
C LEU A 161 8.00 -7.33 4.42
N LYS A 162 7.29 -6.32 4.93
CA LYS A 162 7.01 -5.06 4.23
C LYS A 162 7.07 -3.89 5.22
N PRO A 163 8.28 -3.55 5.71
CA PRO A 163 8.47 -2.37 6.55
C PRO A 163 8.12 -1.10 5.76
N PHE A 164 7.82 -0.03 6.48
CA PHE A 164 7.49 1.26 5.88
C PHE A 164 8.51 2.31 6.27
N ALA A 165 9.45 2.62 5.36
CA ALA A 165 10.40 3.71 5.54
C ALA A 165 9.72 5.05 5.23
N HIS A 166 9.77 5.98 6.18
CA HIS A 166 9.11 7.28 6.08
C HIS A 166 10.14 8.42 6.05
N HIS A 167 9.73 9.58 5.51
CA HIS A 167 10.63 10.72 5.28
C HIS A 167 11.17 11.37 6.57
N ASP A 168 10.66 11.00 7.75
CA ASP A 168 11.17 11.45 9.06
C ASP A 168 12.40 10.65 9.54
N GLY A 169 12.95 9.79 8.67
CA GLY A 169 14.14 8.98 8.96
C GLY A 169 13.84 7.74 9.81
N TRP A 170 12.57 7.44 10.03
CA TRP A 170 12.12 6.28 10.79
C TRP A 170 11.44 5.25 9.89
N VAL A 171 11.57 4.00 10.30
CA VAL A 171 10.84 2.86 9.77
C VAL A 171 9.69 2.55 10.71
N TYR A 172 8.52 2.37 10.14
CA TYR A 172 7.30 1.92 10.81
C TYR A 172 7.05 0.46 10.45
N PRO A 173 6.40 -0.32 11.33
CA PRO A 173 6.17 -1.75 11.08
C PRO A 173 5.22 -1.98 9.91
N CYS A 174 4.42 -0.98 9.51
CA CYS A 174 3.41 -1.09 8.47
C CYS A 174 2.95 0.28 7.93
N SER A 175 2.50 0.35 6.68
CA SER A 175 1.85 1.55 6.11
C SER A 175 0.48 1.87 6.72
N SER A 176 -0.15 0.89 7.36
CA SER A 176 -1.50 1.03 7.94
C SER A 176 -1.51 1.46 9.40
N VAL A 177 -0.35 1.75 10.00
CA VAL A 177 -0.29 2.27 11.37
C VAL A 177 -1.14 3.53 11.55
N VAL A 178 -1.27 4.33 10.49
CA VAL A 178 -2.06 5.56 10.43
C VAL A 178 -3.57 5.35 10.67
N LEU A 179 -4.06 4.11 10.55
CA LEU A 179 -5.47 3.78 10.72
C LEU A 179 -5.83 3.43 12.18
N ASN A 180 -4.84 3.24 13.05
CA ASN A 180 -5.08 2.79 14.43
C ASN A 180 -5.55 3.94 15.32
N SER A 181 -6.22 3.56 16.41
CA SER A 181 -6.63 4.50 17.44
C SER A 181 -5.42 5.27 17.99
N GLY A 182 -5.55 6.59 18.11
CA GLY A 182 -4.46 7.46 18.59
C GLY A 182 -3.38 7.78 17.54
N ALA A 183 -3.52 7.32 16.29
CA ALA A 183 -2.61 7.69 15.21
C ALA A 183 -2.93 9.06 14.57
N ASP A 184 -4.16 9.56 14.76
CA ASP A 184 -4.69 10.80 14.15
C ASP A 184 -4.49 10.87 12.62
N GLY A 185 -4.56 9.73 11.93
CA GLY A 185 -4.35 9.64 10.48
C GLY A 185 -2.90 9.87 10.05
N LYS A 186 -1.94 9.80 10.98
CA LYS A 186 -0.52 10.10 10.75
C LYS A 186 0.37 8.93 11.17
N PHE A 187 1.59 8.95 10.65
CA PHE A 187 2.67 8.11 11.15
C PHE A 187 3.14 8.67 12.51
N HIS A 188 2.42 8.34 13.59
CA HIS A 188 2.68 8.86 14.93
C HIS A 188 3.95 8.23 15.53
N GLU A 189 4.73 8.99 16.31
CA GLU A 189 6.04 8.58 16.81
C GLU A 189 6.04 7.33 17.69
N HIS A 190 4.94 7.02 18.37
CA HIS A 190 4.82 5.80 19.19
C HIS A 190 4.82 4.51 18.34
N PHE A 191 4.56 4.60 17.02
CA PHE A 191 4.68 3.48 16.09
C PHE A 191 6.07 3.38 15.44
N ARG A 192 7.02 4.26 15.78
CA ARG A 192 8.38 4.17 15.25
C ARG A 192 9.00 2.86 15.70
N TRP A 193 9.51 2.10 14.74
CA TRP A 193 10.10 0.80 15.00
C TRP A 193 11.61 0.90 15.12
N VAL A 194 12.26 1.44 14.09
CA VAL A 194 13.72 1.54 14.03
C VAL A 194 14.13 2.72 13.13
N LYS A 195 15.31 3.27 13.33
CA LYS A 195 15.88 4.24 12.39
C LYS A 195 16.22 3.54 11.07
N ILE A 196 16.09 4.24 9.94
CA ILE A 196 16.35 3.66 8.61
C ILE A 196 17.77 3.09 8.52
N GLU A 197 18.76 3.79 9.08
CA GLU A 197 20.16 3.36 9.13
C GLU A 197 20.38 2.08 9.94
N ASP A 198 19.49 1.77 10.88
CA ASP A 198 19.57 0.60 11.76
C ASP A 198 18.68 -0.56 11.30
N LEU A 199 17.84 -0.37 10.28
CA LEU A 199 16.89 -1.39 9.81
C LEU A 199 17.56 -2.72 9.49
N TYR A 200 18.75 -2.68 8.88
CA TYR A 200 19.45 -3.91 8.50
C TYR A 200 19.77 -4.80 9.71
N LYS A 201 20.00 -4.22 10.90
CA LYS A 201 20.36 -4.94 12.13
C LYS A 201 19.25 -5.89 12.57
N LEU A 202 17.99 -5.48 12.40
CA LEU A 202 16.82 -6.30 12.73
C LEU A 202 16.73 -7.62 11.95
N TYR A 203 17.41 -7.72 10.80
CA TYR A 203 17.44 -8.95 10.00
C TYR A 203 18.59 -9.90 10.39
N TYR A 204 19.47 -9.51 11.31
CA TYR A 204 20.54 -10.37 11.84
C TYR A 204 20.29 -10.81 13.28
N ASP A 205 19.47 -10.08 14.02
CA ASP A 205 19.07 -10.41 15.37
C ASP A 205 17.87 -11.37 15.38
N GLU A 206 17.58 -11.94 16.56
CA GLU A 206 16.37 -12.75 16.75
C GLU A 206 15.12 -11.87 16.54
N MET A 207 14.17 -12.37 15.75
CA MET A 207 12.97 -11.62 15.40
C MET A 207 12.04 -11.52 16.60
N GLU A 208 11.73 -10.28 17.01
CA GLU A 208 10.69 -9.99 17.99
C GLU A 208 9.45 -9.38 17.30
N PRO A 209 8.22 -9.79 17.67
CA PRO A 209 7.01 -9.26 17.07
C PRO A 209 6.74 -7.84 17.54
N PHE A 210 6.20 -7.00 16.66
CA PHE A 210 5.80 -5.65 17.05
C PHE A 210 4.62 -5.70 18.04
N PRO A 211 4.62 -4.90 19.13
CA PRO A 211 3.54 -4.87 20.11
C PRO A 211 2.18 -4.56 19.48
N THR A 212 1.24 -5.50 19.57
CA THR A 212 -0.06 -5.37 18.90
C THR A 212 -1.05 -4.55 19.71
N ASN A 213 -0.84 -4.38 21.03
CA ASN A 213 -1.72 -3.63 21.94
C ASN A 213 -2.06 -2.19 21.50
N GLN A 214 -1.20 -1.57 20.68
CA GLN A 214 -1.41 -0.23 20.12
C GLN A 214 -1.90 -0.24 18.67
N CYS A 215 -2.06 -1.42 18.06
CA CYS A 215 -2.42 -1.63 16.66
C CYS A 215 -3.77 -2.37 16.56
N ASP A 216 -4.87 -1.68 16.83
CA ASP A 216 -6.23 -2.21 16.90
C ASP A 216 -6.99 -2.25 15.55
N HIS A 217 -6.54 -1.52 14.54
CA HIS A 217 -7.10 -1.46 13.18
C HIS A 217 -6.15 -2.10 12.16
N CYS A 218 -5.75 -3.34 12.41
CA CYS A 218 -4.87 -4.07 11.50
C CYS A 218 -5.63 -4.66 10.30
N VAL A 219 -5.16 -4.35 9.08
CA VAL A 219 -5.68 -4.91 7.81
C VAL A 219 -4.86 -6.10 7.28
N PHE A 220 -3.88 -6.55 8.07
CA PHE A 220 -2.91 -7.59 7.71
C PHE A 220 -2.94 -8.79 8.65
N LYS A 221 -4.01 -8.96 9.45
CA LYS A 221 -4.10 -10.07 10.41
C LYS A 221 -3.92 -11.41 9.74
N ARG A 222 -4.66 -11.68 8.67
CA ARG A 222 -4.59 -12.96 7.97
C ARG A 222 -3.17 -13.32 7.54
N GLN A 223 -2.42 -12.35 7.04
CA GLN A 223 -1.02 -12.55 6.68
C GLN A 223 -0.14 -12.73 7.92
N ASN A 224 -0.36 -11.95 8.98
CA ASN A 224 0.37 -12.12 10.24
C ASN A 224 0.13 -13.51 10.85
N ASP A 225 -1.10 -14.02 10.87
CA ASP A 225 -1.41 -15.36 11.38
C ASP A 225 -0.70 -16.46 10.59
N GLN A 226 -0.56 -16.27 9.27
CA GLN A 226 0.19 -17.21 8.42
C GLN A 226 1.69 -17.18 8.72
N VAL A 227 2.25 -16.02 8.99
CA VAL A 227 3.66 -15.93 9.42
C VAL A 227 3.83 -16.50 10.83
N ASP A 228 2.90 -16.16 11.72
CA ASP A 228 2.93 -16.60 13.12
C ASP A 228 2.83 -18.12 13.23
N SER A 229 2.01 -18.78 12.41
CA SER A 229 1.91 -20.25 12.41
C SER A 229 3.17 -20.95 11.89
N LEU A 230 3.99 -20.27 11.08
CA LEU A 230 5.28 -20.79 10.62
C LEU A 230 6.37 -20.59 11.67
N LEU A 231 6.34 -19.48 12.40
CA LEU A 231 7.31 -19.16 13.45
C LEU A 231 7.01 -19.88 14.78
N ASN A 232 5.72 -20.06 15.09
CA ASN A 232 5.20 -20.68 16.29
C ASN A 232 4.26 -21.84 15.91
N PRO A 233 4.80 -22.94 15.33
CA PRO A 233 3.97 -24.04 14.86
C PRO A 233 3.30 -24.76 16.03
N THR A 234 2.03 -24.45 16.29
CA THR A 234 1.27 -25.11 17.36
C THR A 234 0.58 -26.38 16.85
N GLY A 235 0.77 -27.48 17.57
CA GLY A 235 0.13 -28.77 17.28
C GLY A 235 1.01 -29.68 16.43
N MET A 236 1.32 -30.87 16.98
CA MET A 236 2.35 -31.84 16.54
C MET A 236 3.78 -31.58 17.06
N GLU A 237 3.97 -30.68 18.01
CA GLU A 237 5.28 -30.46 18.67
C GLU A 237 5.74 -31.68 19.47
N ASN A 238 4.79 -32.51 19.91
CA ASN A 238 5.04 -33.80 20.52
C ASN A 238 4.34 -34.88 19.69
N PHE A 239 5.12 -35.76 19.05
CA PHE A 239 4.63 -36.96 18.36
C PHE A 239 4.23 -38.10 19.31
N VAL A 240 3.90 -37.78 20.58
CA VAL A 240 3.63 -38.76 21.65
C VAL A 240 2.17 -38.73 22.03
#